data_AF-A0A2V7MWC2-F1
#
_entry.id   AF-A0A2V7MWC2-F1
#
_cell.length_a   1.000
_cell.length_b   1.000
_cell.length_c   1.000
_cell.angle_alpha   90.00
_cell.angle_beta   90.00
_cell.angle_gamma   90.00
#
_symmetry.space_group_name_H-M   'P 1'
#
loop_
_entity.id
_entity.type
_entity.pdbx_description
1 polymer ?
#
loop_
_entity_poly.entity_id
_entity_poly.type
_entity_poly.pdbx_seq_one_letter_code
_entity_poly.pdbx_strand_id
1 'polypeptide(L)'
;MLHDLRYAMRILRRNPTFAVVAILALSLGTGANAAIFQLVNALRLRSLPVEKPHELVSIGIDRHGTGRVGRGYGGRSVFTEPLWQEIRSQQQAFSSVFAWGNGVWDLSGGGEAVLANGFYVSGGFFAALGVHAQIGRLFT
;
A
#
# COMPACT_ATOMS: atom_id res chain seq x y z
N MET A 1 -22.83 28.21 -29.01
CA MET A 1 -22.60 27.38 -27.80
C MET A 1 -23.84 26.59 -27.38
N LEU A 2 -24.88 27.21 -26.78
CA LEU A 2 -26.12 26.47 -26.39
C LEU A 2 -26.90 25.89 -27.58
N HIS A 3 -26.84 26.56 -28.73
CA HIS A 3 -27.46 26.10 -29.98
C HIS A 3 -26.77 24.85 -30.54
N ASP A 4 -25.45 24.80 -30.46
CA ASP A 4 -24.63 23.68 -30.94
C ASP A 4 -24.87 22.42 -30.10
N LEU A 5 -25.01 22.57 -28.78
CA LEU A 5 -25.32 21.47 -27.87
C LEU A 5 -26.72 20.88 -28.11
N ARG A 6 -27.72 21.74 -28.37
CA ARG A 6 -29.07 21.31 -28.77
C ARG A 6 -29.07 20.59 -30.12
N TYR A 7 -28.28 21.09 -31.06
CA TYR A 7 -28.16 20.49 -32.39
C TYR A 7 -27.48 19.11 -32.33
N ALA A 8 -26.40 18.98 -31.56
CA ALA A 8 -25.72 17.71 -31.31
C ALA A 8 -26.63 16.67 -30.64
N MET A 9 -27.40 17.05 -29.61
CA MET A 9 -28.39 16.16 -28.99
C MET A 9 -29.48 15.72 -29.97
N ARG A 10 -29.94 16.62 -30.85
CA ARG A 10 -30.95 16.28 -31.86
C ARG A 10 -30.41 15.30 -32.91
N ILE A 11 -29.14 15.42 -33.28
CA ILE A 11 -28.44 14.48 -34.17
C ILE A 11 -28.30 13.10 -33.50
N LEU A 12 -27.86 13.06 -32.24
CA LEU A 12 -27.74 11.80 -31.48
C LEU A 12 -29.08 11.05 -31.38
N ARG A 13 -30.19 11.77 -31.15
CA ARG A 13 -31.54 11.18 -31.11
C ARG A 13 -32.04 10.69 -32.47
N ARG A 14 -31.48 11.20 -33.56
CA ARG A 14 -31.88 10.83 -34.94
C ARG A 14 -31.22 9.53 -35.40
N ASN A 15 -30.04 9.21 -34.87
CA ASN A 15 -29.29 7.97 -35.14
C ASN A 15 -28.95 7.23 -33.82
N PRO A 16 -29.94 6.63 -33.14
CA PRO A 16 -29.78 6.08 -31.80
C PRO A 16 -28.78 4.93 -31.75
N THR A 17 -28.67 4.10 -32.79
CA THR A 17 -27.73 2.97 -32.82
C THR A 17 -26.27 3.44 -32.76
N PHE A 18 -25.91 4.46 -33.55
CA PHE A 18 -24.56 5.03 -33.55
C PHE A 18 -24.26 5.70 -32.20
N ALA A 19 -25.23 6.44 -31.65
CA ALA A 19 -25.09 7.07 -30.34
C ALA A 19 -24.83 6.04 -29.23
N VAL A 20 -25.57 4.93 -29.21
CA VAL A 20 -25.39 3.86 -28.22
C VAL A 20 -24.01 3.22 -28.33
N VAL A 21 -23.55 2.88 -29.54
CA VAL A 21 -22.22 2.28 -29.75
C VAL A 21 -21.12 3.26 -29.33
N ALA A 22 -21.23 4.53 -29.69
CA ALA A 22 -20.27 5.56 -29.30
C ALA A 22 -20.20 5.77 -27.78
N ILE A 23 -21.36 5.82 -27.11
CA ILE A 23 -21.44 5.94 -25.65
C ILE A 23 -20.80 4.70 -25.00
N LEU A 24 -21.15 3.49 -25.45
CA LEU A 24 -20.59 2.26 -24.90
C LEU A 24 -19.08 2.19 -25.08
N ALA A 25 -18.55 2.53 -26.26
CA ALA A 25 -17.12 2.56 -26.51
C ALA A 25 -16.40 3.58 -25.61
N LEU A 26 -16.97 4.78 -25.46
CA LEU A 26 -16.42 5.83 -24.61
C LEU A 26 -16.45 5.44 -23.13
N SER A 27 -17.58 4.88 -22.67
CA SER A 27 -17.75 4.37 -21.30
C SER A 27 -16.80 3.20 -21.02
N LEU A 28 -16.56 2.31 -21.98
CA LEU A 28 -15.62 1.20 -21.79
C LEU A 28 -14.17 1.70 -21.71
N GLY A 29 -13.78 2.61 -22.61
CA GLY A 29 -12.43 3.17 -22.63
C GLY A 29 -12.12 4.03 -21.40
N THR A 30 -13.06 4.89 -21.01
CA THR A 30 -12.89 5.73 -19.80
C THR A 30 -13.07 4.94 -18.52
N GLY A 31 -14.03 4.00 -18.49
CA GLY A 31 -14.34 3.17 -17.33
C GLY A 31 -13.26 2.15 -17.01
N ALA A 32 -12.63 1.53 -18.02
CA ALA A 32 -11.52 0.61 -17.81
C ALA A 32 -10.31 1.32 -17.17
N ASN A 33 -9.96 2.51 -17.67
CA ASN A 33 -8.90 3.33 -17.10
C ASN A 33 -9.20 3.76 -15.66
N ALA A 34 -10.45 4.21 -15.40
CA ALA A 34 -10.89 4.57 -14.05
C ALA A 34 -10.89 3.36 -13.10
N ALA A 35 -11.33 2.19 -13.56
CA ALA A 35 -11.36 0.96 -12.78
C ALA A 35 -9.96 0.48 -12.39
N ILE A 36 -9.00 0.52 -13.31
CA ILE A 36 -7.60 0.19 -13.02
C ILE A 36 -7.05 1.15 -11.96
N PHE A 37 -7.28 2.46 -12.12
CA PHE A 37 -6.81 3.43 -11.14
C PHE A 37 -7.48 3.27 -9.78
N GLN A 38 -8.79 3.03 -9.74
CA GLN A 38 -9.52 2.72 -8.51
C GLN A 38 -9.01 1.45 -7.83
N LEU A 39 -8.73 0.39 -8.60
CA LEU A 39 -8.19 -0.85 -8.08
C LEU A 39 -6.78 -0.66 -7.49
N VAL A 40 -5.89 0.03 -8.22
CA VAL A 40 -4.55 0.35 -7.74
C VAL A 40 -4.62 1.24 -6.49
N ASN A 41 -5.50 2.23 -6.46
CA ASN A 41 -5.75 3.07 -5.29
C ASN A 41 -6.30 2.23 -4.12
N ALA A 42 -7.26 1.35 -4.36
CA ALA A 42 -7.83 0.49 -3.31
C ALA A 42 -6.83 -0.53 -2.75
N LEU A 43 -5.89 -1.03 -3.56
CA LEU A 43 -4.89 -2.01 -3.14
C LEU A 43 -3.62 -1.37 -2.56
N ARG A 44 -3.20 -0.21 -3.08
CA ARG A 44 -1.96 0.47 -2.66
C ARG A 44 -2.20 1.54 -1.61
N LEU A 45 -3.40 2.14 -1.58
CA LEU A 45 -3.78 3.27 -0.73
C LEU A 45 -4.97 2.94 0.17
N ARG A 46 -5.32 1.66 0.38
CA ARG A 46 -6.09 1.33 1.59
C ARG A 46 -5.20 1.70 2.76
N SER A 47 -5.57 2.78 3.43
CA SER A 47 -5.00 3.17 4.71
C SER A 47 -4.94 1.90 5.55
N LEU A 48 -3.76 1.55 6.06
CA LEU A 48 -3.66 0.44 7.00
C LEU A 48 -4.74 0.67 8.07
N PRO A 49 -5.47 -0.38 8.50
CA PRO A 49 -6.49 -0.26 9.55
C PRO A 49 -5.81 -0.07 10.91
N VAL A 50 -5.13 1.06 11.05
CA VAL A 50 -4.33 1.48 12.18
C VAL A 50 -4.86 2.84 12.62
N GLU A 51 -4.63 3.19 13.87
CA GLU A 51 -5.32 4.31 14.50
C GLU A 51 -5.09 5.65 13.77
N LYS A 52 -3.88 5.86 13.23
CA LYS A 52 -3.48 7.09 12.54
C LYS A 52 -2.66 6.83 11.27
N PRO A 53 -3.28 6.41 10.16
CA PRO A 53 -2.56 5.98 8.96
C PRO A 53 -1.86 7.14 8.22
N HIS A 54 -2.31 8.39 8.44
CA HIS A 54 -1.73 9.59 7.83
C HIS A 54 -0.47 10.10 8.54
N GLU A 55 -0.20 9.65 9.77
CA GLU A 55 1.01 10.00 10.52
C GLU A 55 2.15 8.97 10.29
N LEU A 56 1.89 7.87 9.58
CA LEU A 56 2.87 6.83 9.31
C LEU A 56 3.78 7.19 8.15
N VAL A 57 5.09 7.11 8.39
CA VAL A 57 6.13 7.30 7.39
C VAL A 57 7.09 6.12 7.36
N SER A 58 7.55 5.75 6.17
CA SER A 58 8.57 4.72 5.99
C SER A 58 9.94 5.38 5.88
N ILE A 59 10.84 5.07 6.81
CA ILE A 59 12.25 5.48 6.72
C ILE A 59 12.93 4.52 5.74
N GLY A 60 13.68 5.06 4.78
CA GLY A 60 14.42 4.28 3.81
C GLY A 60 15.74 4.94 3.44
N ILE A 61 16.72 4.11 3.09
CA ILE A 61 18.00 4.56 2.54
C ILE A 61 17.74 5.16 1.15
N ASP A 62 18.12 6.42 0.96
CA ASP A 62 18.03 7.07 -0.35
C ASP A 62 18.95 6.38 -1.35
N ARG A 63 18.37 6.02 -2.49
CA ARG A 63 19.04 5.35 -3.61
C ARG A 63 19.33 6.27 -4.78
N HIS A 64 18.87 7.52 -4.75
CA HIS A 64 19.11 8.49 -5.82
C HIS A 64 20.53 9.12 -5.76
N GLY A 65 21.39 8.68 -4.83
CA GLY A 65 22.77 9.15 -4.66
C GLY A 65 23.80 8.05 -4.35
N THR A 66 24.74 8.32 -3.43
CA THR A 66 25.83 7.40 -3.01
C THR A 66 25.39 6.28 -2.05
N GLY A 67 24.10 6.18 -1.75
CA GLY A 67 23.53 5.18 -0.85
C GLY A 67 23.79 3.77 -1.37
N ARG A 68 24.75 3.07 -0.76
CA ARG A 68 25.07 1.68 -1.08
C ARG A 68 24.18 0.76 -0.24
N VAL A 69 23.27 0.05 -0.90
CA VAL A 69 22.61 -1.12 -0.33
C VAL A 69 23.41 -2.37 -0.70
N GLY A 70 23.49 -3.35 0.22
CA GLY A 70 24.19 -4.61 -0.01
C GLY A 70 23.69 -5.33 -1.27
N ARG A 71 24.60 -5.97 -2.00
CA ARG A 71 24.31 -6.74 -3.22
C ARG A 71 23.30 -7.85 -2.87
N GLY A 72 22.06 -7.74 -3.37
CA GLY A 72 20.96 -8.67 -3.07
C GLY A 72 19.68 -8.01 -2.56
N TYR A 73 19.73 -6.76 -2.12
CA TYR A 73 18.57 -6.01 -1.59
C TYR A 73 18.02 -4.97 -2.58
N GLY A 74 17.96 -5.34 -3.87
CA GLY A 74 17.39 -4.49 -4.91
C GLY A 74 15.92 -4.17 -4.60
N GLY A 75 15.63 -2.94 -4.18
CA GLY A 75 14.26 -2.48 -3.95
C GLY A 75 13.85 -2.30 -2.48
N ARG A 76 14.47 -2.98 -1.49
CA ARG A 76 14.13 -2.80 -0.05
C ARG A 76 15.22 -2.09 0.76
N SER A 77 14.88 -0.99 1.42
CA SER A 77 15.80 -0.30 2.35
C SER A 77 15.86 -1.10 3.64
N VAL A 78 16.76 -2.07 3.69
CA VAL A 78 16.97 -2.93 4.85
C VAL A 78 18.04 -2.31 5.72
N PHE A 79 17.70 -2.06 6.99
CA PHE A 79 18.65 -1.59 7.99
C PHE A 79 19.26 -2.80 8.70
N THR A 80 20.57 -2.75 8.96
CA THR A 80 21.21 -3.72 9.85
C THR A 80 20.83 -3.43 11.31
N GLU A 81 20.91 -4.43 12.18
CA GLU A 81 20.55 -4.25 13.60
C GLU A 81 21.31 -3.08 14.28
N PRO A 82 22.62 -2.89 14.10
CA PRO A 82 23.31 -1.74 14.69
C PRO A 82 22.78 -0.40 14.20
N LEU A 83 22.47 -0.30 12.89
CA LEU A 83 21.94 0.92 12.30
C LEU A 83 20.51 1.21 12.79
N TRP A 84 19.71 0.17 12.98
CA TRP A 84 18.39 0.28 13.61
C TRP A 84 18.49 0.80 15.05
N GLN A 85 19.42 0.28 15.85
CA GLN A 85 19.64 0.73 17.24
C GLN A 85 20.07 2.20 17.28
N GLU A 86 20.92 2.63 16.35
CA GLU A 86 21.33 4.02 16.23
C GLU A 86 20.15 4.94 15.88
N ILE A 87 19.35 4.56 14.88
CA ILE A 87 18.13 5.31 14.51
C ILE A 87 17.16 5.38 15.70
N ARG A 88 16.93 4.26 16.39
CA ARG A 88 16.02 4.20 17.54
C ARG A 88 16.50 5.09 18.69
N SER A 89 17.80 5.14 18.96
CA SER A 89 18.36 5.91 20.08
C SER A 89 18.48 7.41 19.81
N GLN A 90 18.71 7.80 18.55
CA GLN A 90 18.93 9.20 18.19
C GLN A 90 17.67 9.89 17.65
N GLN A 91 16.58 9.16 17.41
CA GLN A 91 15.40 9.75 16.81
C GLN A 91 14.65 10.68 17.76
N GLN A 92 14.33 11.89 17.29
CA GLN A 92 13.59 12.92 18.03
C GLN A 92 12.32 13.41 17.33
N ALA A 93 12.15 13.15 16.03
CA ALA A 93 11.05 13.71 15.24
C ALA A 93 9.78 12.84 15.19
N PHE A 94 9.84 11.58 15.64
CA PHE A 94 8.70 10.65 15.60
C PHE A 94 8.24 10.32 17.03
N SER A 95 6.92 10.23 17.22
CA SER A 95 6.30 9.79 18.47
C SER A 95 6.64 8.35 18.83
N SER A 96 6.80 7.50 17.81
CA SER A 96 7.22 6.11 17.94
C SER A 96 7.94 5.64 16.69
N VAL A 97 8.86 4.69 16.84
CA VAL A 97 9.57 4.06 15.73
C VAL A 97 9.57 2.56 15.98
N PHE A 98 9.31 1.79 14.92
CA PHE A 98 9.36 0.33 14.95
C PHE A 98 10.07 -0.21 13.71
N ALA A 99 10.64 -1.40 13.85
CA ALA A 99 11.19 -2.16 12.74
C ALA A 99 10.31 -3.38 12.45
N TRP A 100 10.25 -3.77 11.18
CA TRP A 100 9.58 -4.99 10.75
C TRP A 100 10.34 -5.66 9.61
N GLY A 101 10.20 -6.98 9.49
CA GLY A 101 10.85 -7.80 8.46
C GLY A 101 9.94 -8.96 8.06
N ASN A 102 10.05 -9.42 6.81
CA ASN A 102 9.29 -10.57 6.34
C ASN A 102 9.96 -11.86 6.82
N GLY A 103 9.16 -12.81 7.28
CA GLY A 103 9.57 -14.16 7.65
C GLY A 103 8.59 -15.19 7.10
N VAL A 104 9.10 -16.40 6.89
CA VAL A 104 8.28 -17.59 6.64
C VAL A 104 8.51 -18.53 7.81
N TRP A 105 7.44 -19.00 8.42
CA TRP A 105 7.50 -19.95 9.53
C TRP A 105 6.76 -21.22 9.16
N ASP A 106 7.32 -22.34 9.58
CA ASP A 106 6.61 -23.61 9.53
C ASP A 106 5.79 -23.74 10.82
N LEU A 107 4.47 -23.85 10.65
CA LEU A 107 3.50 -24.05 11.74
C LEU A 107 3.17 -25.54 11.94
N SER A 108 3.86 -26.44 11.24
CA SER A 108 3.65 -27.87 11.40
C SER A 108 4.10 -28.34 12.80
N GLY A 109 3.25 -29.12 13.47
CA GLY A 109 3.54 -29.73 14.78
C GLY A 109 4.27 -31.08 14.70
N GLY A 110 4.70 -31.49 13.49
CA GLY A 110 5.19 -32.83 13.17
C GLY A 110 4.34 -33.48 12.09
N GLY A 111 4.71 -33.29 10.82
CA GLY A 111 3.96 -33.77 9.67
C GLY A 111 4.30 -32.98 8.40
N GLU A 112 3.30 -32.76 7.55
CA GLU A 112 3.44 -31.93 6.35
C GLU A 112 3.69 -30.45 6.75
N ALA A 113 4.66 -29.81 6.10
CA ALA A 113 5.05 -28.44 6.39
C ALA A 113 3.90 -27.47 6.06
N VAL A 114 3.50 -26.67 7.05
CA VAL A 114 2.48 -25.63 6.88
C VAL A 114 3.18 -24.30 6.95
N LEU A 115 3.66 -23.83 5.81
CA LEU A 115 4.37 -22.56 5.71
C LEU A 115 3.38 -21.40 5.82
N ALA A 116 3.57 -20.56 6.83
CA ALA A 116 2.87 -19.31 7.01
C ALA A 116 3.81 -18.13 6.77
N ASN A 117 3.35 -17.17 5.97
CA ASN A 117 4.00 -15.87 5.87
C ASN A 117 3.67 -15.04 7.11
N GLY A 118 4.67 -14.36 7.67
CA GLY A 118 4.39 -13.30 8.62
C GLY A 118 5.56 -12.37 8.84
N PHE A 119 5.48 -11.57 9.90
CA PHE A 119 6.40 -10.48 10.14
C PHE A 119 7.17 -10.62 11.44
N TYR A 120 8.49 -10.51 11.37
CA TYR A 120 9.29 -10.09 12.51
C TYR A 120 8.96 -8.63 12.80
N VAL A 121 8.68 -8.29 14.06
CA VAL A 121 8.38 -6.92 14.47
C VAL A 121 9.08 -6.59 15.78
N SER A 122 9.53 -5.35 15.94
CA SER A 122 10.03 -4.85 17.23
C SER A 122 8.89 -4.64 18.23
N GLY A 123 9.15 -4.68 19.53
CA GLY A 123 8.09 -4.56 20.55
C GLY A 123 7.23 -3.29 20.49
N GLY A 124 7.79 -2.16 20.02
CA GLY A 124 7.02 -0.93 19.78
C GLY A 124 6.00 -0.99 18.64
N PHE A 125 5.97 -2.05 17.82
CA PHE A 125 5.15 -2.16 16.62
C PHE A 125 3.64 -2.07 16.92
N PHE A 126 3.15 -2.88 17.87
CA PHE A 126 1.71 -2.94 18.13
C PHE A 126 1.20 -1.65 18.79
N ALA A 127 1.98 -1.09 19.72
CA ALA A 127 1.66 0.19 20.37
C ALA A 127 1.64 1.34 19.36
N ALA A 128 2.60 1.40 18.44
CA ALA A 128 2.66 2.43 17.40
C ALA A 128 1.49 2.37 16.41
N LEU A 129 0.97 1.17 16.13
CA LEU A 129 -0.14 0.96 15.19
C LEU A 129 -1.53 0.95 15.87
N GLY A 130 -1.60 1.03 17.20
CA GLY A 130 -2.85 0.93 17.96
C GLY A 130 -3.51 -0.45 17.87
N VAL A 131 -2.73 -1.50 17.61
CA VAL A 131 -3.25 -2.87 17.47
C VAL A 131 -3.33 -3.54 18.83
N HIS A 132 -4.48 -4.13 19.13
CA HIS A 132 -4.75 -4.81 20.38
C HIS A 132 -4.80 -6.32 20.16
N ALA A 133 -4.22 -7.11 21.07
CA ALA A 133 -4.37 -8.56 21.03
C ALA A 133 -5.82 -8.95 21.32
N GLN A 134 -6.43 -9.74 20.45
CA GLN A 134 -7.75 -10.33 20.72
C GLN A 134 -7.68 -11.40 21.80
N ILE A 135 -6.55 -12.13 21.87
CA ILE A 135 -6.28 -13.18 22.84
C ILE A 135 -4.81 -13.06 23.28
N GLY A 136 -4.56 -13.12 24.59
CA GLY A 136 -3.21 -13.11 25.16
C GLY A 136 -2.67 -11.71 25.47
N ARG A 137 -1.33 -11.58 25.48
CA ARG A 137 -0.61 -10.33 25.77
C ARG A 137 0.34 -10.01 24.62
N LEU A 138 0.45 -8.73 24.31
CA LEU A 138 1.44 -8.21 23.37
C LEU A 138 2.79 -8.10 24.08
N PHE A 139 3.86 -8.21 23.30
CA PHE A 139 5.20 -7.85 23.75
C PHE A 139 5.47 -6.38 23.44
N THR A 140 6.25 -5.74 24.30
CA THR A 140 6.60 -4.31 24.27
C THR A 140 8.10 -4.11 24.15
#